data_AF-A0AAD0SKV5-F1
#
_entry.id   AF-A0AAD0SKV5-F1
#
_cell.length_a   1.000
_cell.length_b   1.000
_cell.length_c   1.000
_cell.angle_alpha   90.00
_cell.angle_beta   90.00
_cell.angle_gamma   90.00
#
_symmetry.space_group_name_H-M   'P 1'
#
loop_
_entity.id
_entity.type
_entity.pdbx_description
1 polymer ?
#
loop_
_entity_poly.entity_id
_entity_poly.type
_entity_poly.pdbx_seq_one_letter_code
_entity_poly.pdbx_strand_id
1 'polypeptide(L)'
;MVSVSTITDIFNTREIVIAILFFSLIIFALYKSSKDIIDSFKSVLEIFFSKKIITPILIMFFYSLILIYILNIVGLWENHQIKNYIYWLIGVGVITHFKQNSFSIKSVLKDTLSLIVIFQFILTFYTFNLFFELIFISIVSFLSMAKVVIDKEDTKALNSFIDILLSIFGFILIFLTAKEYLNNFNEFANSKTLYDFFVPTFLSIMAIPYFYLFFTIVTYESSFVSLNYAVKDKNLLRYAKLKGIFAFNFDSKSFQKWSHNLFSYDISKDSIKKSIQDIKKLNQLKKNIYEVDIKKGWHPFIANSFLIDSNVEIKDYRRSYSDTWSGTSNYLRISEEFSHIFYRIEGKVEYVNKLELQLFFYKKDKLKIEKSYNLFVNMCNDLTIKSLKNELPKDVLNSLIGDNDLTKEYYNKKFVVSHQSFETSAYQVIFTIH
;
A
#
# COMPACT_ATOMS: atom_id res chain seq x y z
N MET A 1 -22.46 -53.08 10.07
CA MET A 1 -23.14 -51.94 10.72
C MET A 1 -22.38 -50.68 10.34
N VAL A 2 -22.96 -49.83 9.50
CA VAL A 2 -22.41 -48.51 9.20
C VAL A 2 -22.75 -47.64 10.42
N SER A 3 -21.77 -47.35 11.27
CA SER A 3 -21.94 -46.33 12.31
C SER A 3 -22.23 -45.02 11.60
N VAL A 4 -23.40 -44.44 11.81
CA VAL A 4 -23.69 -43.06 11.44
C VAL A 4 -22.73 -42.22 12.28
N SER A 5 -21.61 -41.79 11.69
CA SER A 5 -20.74 -40.81 12.32
C SER A 5 -21.56 -39.56 12.55
N THR A 6 -21.73 -39.16 13.80
CA THR A 6 -22.40 -37.89 14.11
C THR A 6 -21.54 -36.75 13.56
N ILE A 7 -22.17 -35.67 13.10
CA ILE A 7 -21.45 -34.48 12.56
C ILE A 7 -20.41 -33.97 13.57
N THR A 8 -20.68 -34.14 14.86
CA THR A 8 -19.80 -33.79 15.99
C THR A 8 -18.53 -34.64 16.10
N ASP A 9 -18.46 -35.79 15.44
CA ASP A 9 -17.26 -36.64 15.40
C ASP A 9 -16.24 -36.10 14.39
N ILE A 10 -16.72 -35.33 13.41
CA ILE A 10 -15.91 -34.73 12.34
C ILE A 10 -15.70 -33.25 12.59
N PHE A 11 -16.68 -32.49 13.07
CA PHE A 11 -16.56 -31.04 13.23
C PHE A 11 -16.77 -30.63 14.68
N ASN A 12 -15.95 -29.67 15.15
CA ASN A 12 -16.13 -29.11 16.47
C ASN A 12 -17.34 -28.15 16.50
N THR A 13 -17.83 -27.82 17.70
CA THR A 13 -19.03 -27.00 17.86
C THR A 13 -18.89 -25.61 17.22
N ARG A 14 -17.68 -25.05 17.20
CA ARG A 14 -17.36 -23.76 16.57
C ARG A 14 -17.48 -23.82 15.05
N GLU A 15 -16.93 -24.85 14.41
CA GLU A 15 -17.07 -25.09 12.97
C GLU A 15 -18.55 -25.25 12.59
N ILE A 16 -19.30 -26.01 13.39
CA ILE A 16 -20.75 -26.20 13.18
C ILE A 16 -21.50 -24.87 13.28
N VAL A 17 -21.23 -24.05 14.29
CA VAL A 17 -21.87 -22.74 14.45
C VAL A 17 -21.54 -21.80 13.29
N ILE A 18 -20.27 -21.73 12.89
CA ILE A 18 -19.86 -20.90 11.75
C ILE A 18 -20.60 -21.35 10.48
N ALA A 19 -20.72 -22.66 10.26
CA ALA A 19 -21.48 -23.21 9.13
C ALA A 19 -22.96 -22.85 9.22
N ILE A 20 -23.61 -23.02 10.38
CA ILE A 20 -25.02 -22.64 10.61
C ILE A 20 -25.23 -21.16 10.28
N LEU A 21 -24.40 -20.27 10.81
CA LEU A 21 -24.51 -18.83 10.57
C LEU A 21 -24.30 -18.49 9.09
N PHE A 22 -23.29 -19.06 8.45
CA PHE A 22 -23.02 -18.87 7.03
C PHE A 22 -24.18 -19.32 6.15
N PHE A 23 -24.70 -20.53 6.35
CA PHE A 23 -25.85 -21.03 5.60
C PHE A 23 -27.12 -20.24 5.91
N SER A 24 -27.33 -19.79 7.15
CA SER A 24 -28.47 -18.94 7.49
C SER A 24 -28.44 -17.61 6.73
N LEU A 25 -27.25 -17.03 6.54
CA LEU A 25 -27.05 -15.80 5.78
C LEU A 25 -27.33 -16.03 4.29
N ILE A 26 -26.84 -17.12 3.72
CA ILE A 26 -27.14 -17.51 2.34
C ILE A 26 -28.65 -17.71 2.14
N ILE A 27 -29.30 -18.47 3.02
CA ILE A 27 -30.75 -18.72 2.94
C ILE A 27 -31.52 -17.41 3.07
N PHE A 28 -31.13 -16.51 3.99
CA PHE A 28 -31.72 -15.19 4.13
C PHE A 28 -31.55 -14.34 2.86
N ALA A 29 -30.36 -14.35 2.25
CA ALA A 29 -30.09 -13.65 1.00
C ALA A 29 -30.92 -14.21 -0.16
N LEU A 30 -31.05 -15.54 -0.25
CA LEU A 30 -31.88 -16.22 -1.25
C LEU A 30 -33.38 -16.01 -1.02
N TYR A 31 -33.84 -15.98 0.24
CA TYR A 31 -35.24 -15.71 0.59
C TYR A 31 -35.65 -14.27 0.25
N LYS A 32 -34.77 -13.31 0.53
CA LYS A 32 -35.00 -11.89 0.19
C LYS A 32 -34.98 -11.64 -1.32
N SER A 33 -34.51 -12.61 -2.11
CA SER A 33 -34.70 -12.82 -3.55
C SER A 33 -34.99 -11.57 -4.37
N SER A 34 -34.07 -10.60 -4.36
CA SER A 34 -33.98 -9.70 -5.50
C SER A 34 -33.19 -10.43 -6.57
N LYS A 35 -33.72 -10.44 -7.80
CA LYS A 35 -32.98 -10.90 -8.99
C LYS A 35 -31.56 -10.33 -9.02
N ASP A 36 -31.42 -9.08 -8.55
CA ASP A 36 -30.16 -8.37 -8.39
C ASP A 36 -29.14 -9.07 -7.47
N ILE A 37 -29.54 -9.70 -6.36
CA ILE A 37 -28.61 -10.43 -5.45
C ILE A 37 -28.06 -11.68 -6.16
N ILE A 38 -28.92 -12.42 -6.84
CA ILE A 38 -28.54 -13.64 -7.56
C ILE A 38 -27.62 -13.29 -8.74
N ASP A 39 -27.98 -12.27 -9.52
CA ASP A 39 -27.17 -11.79 -10.64
C ASP A 39 -25.81 -11.23 -10.17
N SER A 40 -25.78 -10.54 -9.03
CA SER A 40 -24.53 -10.08 -8.40
C SER A 40 -23.66 -11.25 -7.95
N PHE A 41 -24.23 -12.25 -7.28
CA PHE A 41 -23.50 -13.43 -6.84
C PHE A 41 -22.93 -14.22 -8.03
N LYS A 42 -23.73 -14.40 -9.09
CA LYS A 42 -23.29 -15.03 -10.33
C LYS A 42 -22.13 -14.27 -10.96
N SER A 43 -22.23 -12.94 -11.04
CA SER A 43 -21.16 -12.08 -11.57
C SER A 43 -19.85 -12.23 -10.77
N VAL A 44 -19.94 -12.27 -9.43
CA VAL A 44 -18.78 -12.49 -8.56
C VAL A 44 -18.15 -13.85 -8.82
N LEU A 45 -18.97 -14.90 -8.98
CA LEU A 45 -18.50 -16.26 -9.24
C LEU A 45 -17.82 -16.36 -10.62
N GLU A 46 -18.40 -15.76 -11.66
CA GLU A 46 -17.79 -15.68 -13.00
C GLU A 46 -16.43 -14.96 -12.98
N ILE A 47 -16.32 -13.86 -12.23
CA ILE A 47 -15.07 -13.13 -12.05
C ILE A 47 -14.04 -14.00 -11.32
N PHE A 48 -14.44 -14.67 -10.24
CA PHE A 48 -13.57 -15.53 -9.45
C PHE A 48 -12.93 -16.65 -10.30
N PHE A 49 -13.68 -17.24 -11.22
CA PHE A 49 -13.18 -18.26 -12.15
C PHE A 49 -12.49 -17.69 -13.40
N SER A 50 -12.30 -16.38 -13.48
CA SER A 50 -11.50 -15.79 -14.56
C SER A 50 -10.06 -16.28 -14.51
N LYS A 51 -9.44 -16.47 -15.68
CA LYS A 51 -8.07 -16.97 -15.80
C LYS A 51 -7.06 -16.19 -14.94
N LYS A 52 -7.28 -14.88 -14.76
CA LYS A 52 -6.39 -14.02 -13.96
C LYS A 52 -6.43 -14.29 -12.45
N ILE A 53 -7.55 -14.80 -11.93
CA ILE A 53 -7.73 -15.08 -10.51
C ILE A 53 -7.47 -16.56 -10.23
N ILE A 54 -8.05 -17.46 -11.03
CA ILE A 54 -7.94 -18.90 -10.78
C ILE A 54 -6.52 -19.42 -11.04
N THR A 55 -5.77 -18.85 -12.00
CA THR A 55 -4.41 -19.34 -12.32
C THR A 55 -3.45 -19.17 -11.13
N PRO A 56 -3.31 -17.99 -10.50
CA PRO A 56 -2.51 -17.85 -9.29
C PRO A 56 -2.93 -18.81 -8.17
N ILE A 57 -4.23 -18.95 -7.91
CA ILE A 57 -4.75 -19.84 -6.87
C ILE A 57 -4.37 -21.30 -7.13
N LEU A 58 -4.50 -21.77 -8.38
CA LEU A 58 -4.09 -23.13 -8.76
C LEU A 58 -2.57 -23.31 -8.60
N ILE A 59 -1.76 -22.33 -9.00
CA ILE A 59 -0.30 -22.39 -8.79
C ILE A 59 0.01 -22.48 -7.29
N MET A 60 -0.67 -21.70 -6.43
CA MET A 60 -0.51 -21.77 -4.98
C MET A 60 -0.87 -23.15 -4.45
N PHE A 61 -1.98 -23.73 -4.92
CA PHE A 61 -2.41 -25.07 -4.55
C PHE A 61 -1.37 -26.15 -4.91
N PHE A 62 -0.87 -26.15 -6.15
CA PHE A 62 0.17 -27.10 -6.56
C PHE A 62 1.48 -26.87 -5.80
N TYR A 63 1.85 -25.61 -5.57
CA TYR A 63 3.01 -25.26 -4.75
C TYR A 63 2.89 -25.80 -3.33
N SER A 64 1.74 -25.64 -2.67
CA SER A 64 1.53 -26.17 -1.32
C SER A 64 1.46 -27.69 -1.27
N LEU A 65 0.96 -28.35 -2.31
CA LEU A 65 1.04 -29.82 -2.40
C LEU A 65 2.49 -30.32 -2.45
N ILE A 66 3.37 -29.62 -3.16
CA ILE A 66 4.81 -29.94 -3.16
C ILE A 66 5.39 -29.76 -1.76
N LEU A 67 5.02 -28.70 -1.03
CA LEU A 67 5.46 -28.48 0.35
C LEU A 67 4.98 -29.59 1.30
N ILE A 68 3.72 -30.03 1.16
CA ILE A 68 3.18 -31.16 1.94
C ILE A 68 3.93 -32.45 1.62
N TYR A 69 4.22 -32.71 0.34
CA TYR A 69 5.00 -33.86 -0.06
C TYR A 69 6.40 -33.85 0.57
N ILE A 70 7.05 -32.69 0.61
CA ILE A 70 8.34 -32.50 1.31
C ILE A 70 8.18 -32.77 2.81
N LEU A 71 7.16 -32.22 3.47
CA LEU A 71 6.88 -32.49 4.89
C LEU A 71 6.68 -33.98 5.17
N ASN A 72 5.98 -34.68 4.26
CA ASN A 72 5.74 -36.11 4.35
C ASN A 72 7.04 -36.93 4.23
N ILE A 73 7.95 -36.56 3.33
CA ILE A 73 9.27 -37.21 3.22
C ILE A 73 10.09 -37.03 4.50
N VAL A 74 10.06 -35.84 5.10
CA VAL A 74 10.80 -35.51 6.32
C VAL A 74 10.14 -36.13 7.57
N GLY A 75 8.94 -36.71 7.44
CA GLY A 75 8.19 -37.30 8.55
C GLY A 75 7.50 -36.27 9.46
N LEU A 76 7.28 -35.05 8.96
CA LEU A 76 6.64 -33.93 9.67
C LEU A 76 5.18 -33.71 9.25
N TRP A 77 4.62 -34.62 8.46
CA TRP A 77 3.22 -34.61 8.04
C TRP A 77 2.47 -35.81 8.62
N GLU A 78 1.29 -35.55 9.17
CA GLU A 78 0.36 -36.58 9.60
C GLU A 78 -1.02 -36.34 8.97
N ASN A 79 -1.77 -37.41 8.69
CA ASN A 79 -3.08 -37.31 8.04
C ASN A 79 -4.12 -36.48 8.81
N HIS A 80 -3.96 -36.34 10.13
CA HIS A 80 -4.85 -35.49 10.93
C HIS A 80 -4.69 -33.99 10.59
N GLN A 81 -3.59 -33.59 9.94
CA GLN A 81 -3.30 -32.21 9.52
C GLN A 81 -4.05 -31.76 8.26
N ILE A 82 -4.81 -32.65 7.60
CA ILE A 82 -5.57 -32.32 6.38
C ILE A 82 -6.53 -31.14 6.62
N LYS A 83 -7.19 -31.09 7.78
CA LYS A 83 -8.06 -29.96 8.13
C LYS A 83 -7.26 -28.66 8.23
N ASN A 84 -6.18 -28.67 9.00
CA ASN A 84 -5.31 -27.51 9.17
C ASN A 84 -4.80 -26.99 7.82
N TYR A 85 -4.46 -27.89 6.90
CA TYR A 85 -4.09 -27.52 5.54
C TYR A 85 -5.23 -26.86 4.76
N ILE A 86 -6.45 -27.41 4.77
CA ILE A 86 -7.59 -26.84 4.03
C ILE A 86 -7.89 -25.43 4.53
N TYR A 87 -7.93 -25.22 5.84
CA TYR A 87 -8.15 -23.90 6.42
C TYR A 87 -7.00 -22.94 6.13
N TRP A 88 -5.75 -23.41 6.19
CA TRP A 88 -4.60 -22.62 5.79
C TRP A 88 -4.65 -22.23 4.30
N LEU A 89 -5.06 -23.15 3.42
CA LEU A 89 -5.16 -22.92 1.98
C LEU A 89 -6.25 -21.88 1.68
N ILE A 90 -7.43 -22.00 2.28
CA ILE A 90 -8.50 -20.99 2.13
C ILE A 90 -8.03 -19.65 2.69
N GLY A 91 -7.46 -19.68 3.88
CA GLY A 91 -6.93 -18.51 4.57
C GLY A 91 -5.76 -17.87 3.86
N VAL A 92 -4.57 -18.35 4.21
CA VAL A 92 -3.31 -17.82 3.71
C VAL A 92 -3.19 -18.01 2.21
N GLY A 93 -3.60 -19.16 1.69
CA GLY A 93 -3.44 -19.52 0.28
C GLY A 93 -4.37 -18.81 -0.71
N VAL A 94 -5.54 -18.32 -0.28
CA VAL A 94 -6.51 -17.63 -1.16
C VAL A 94 -6.78 -16.20 -0.71
N ILE A 95 -7.12 -15.96 0.57
CA ILE A 95 -7.51 -14.62 1.03
C ILE A 95 -6.36 -13.60 0.87
N THR A 96 -5.10 -14.03 1.05
CA THR A 96 -3.93 -13.13 0.91
C THR A 96 -3.79 -12.56 -0.50
N HIS A 97 -4.23 -13.26 -1.56
CA HIS A 97 -4.21 -12.72 -2.93
C HIS A 97 -5.07 -11.47 -3.11
N PHE A 98 -6.15 -11.37 -2.34
CA PHE A 98 -7.14 -10.29 -2.47
C PHE A 98 -6.92 -9.14 -1.49
N LYS A 99 -6.18 -9.36 -0.39
CA LYS A 99 -5.96 -8.35 0.65
C LYS A 99 -4.94 -7.27 0.28
N GLN A 100 -4.01 -7.58 -0.61
CA GLN A 100 -2.85 -6.73 -0.89
C GLN A 100 -2.84 -6.30 -2.36
N ASN A 101 -2.53 -5.02 -2.61
CA ASN A 101 -2.33 -4.51 -3.98
C ASN A 101 -0.85 -4.57 -4.42
N SER A 102 0.07 -4.74 -3.48
CA SER A 102 1.51 -4.77 -3.75
C SER A 102 2.24 -5.61 -2.71
N PHE A 103 3.41 -6.12 -3.06
CA PHE A 103 4.21 -6.88 -2.10
C PHE A 103 4.83 -5.98 -1.03
N SER A 104 4.57 -6.33 0.22
CA SER A 104 5.40 -5.94 1.35
C SER A 104 5.51 -7.12 2.29
N ILE A 105 6.74 -7.50 2.65
CA ILE A 105 6.99 -8.63 3.56
C ILE A 105 6.23 -8.42 4.87
N LYS A 106 6.27 -7.20 5.42
CA LYS A 106 5.56 -6.84 6.66
C LYS A 106 4.05 -7.01 6.52
N SER A 107 3.49 -6.63 5.38
CA SER A 107 2.05 -6.66 5.18
C SER A 107 1.54 -8.08 4.92
N VAL A 108 2.26 -8.85 4.09
CA VAL A 108 2.00 -10.28 3.87
C VAL A 108 2.14 -11.05 5.19
N LEU A 109 3.24 -10.87 5.93
CA LEU A 109 3.42 -11.53 7.24
C LEU A 109 2.30 -11.18 8.23
N LYS A 110 1.92 -9.91 8.32
CA LYS A 110 0.84 -9.46 9.20
C LYS A 110 -0.47 -10.17 8.84
N ASP A 111 -0.80 -10.24 7.56
CA ASP A 111 -2.03 -10.88 7.09
C ASP A 111 -2.00 -12.39 7.29
N THR A 112 -0.88 -13.06 7.00
CA THR A 112 -0.75 -14.50 7.21
C THR A 112 -0.83 -14.85 8.68
N LEU A 113 -0.13 -14.12 9.55
CA LEU A 113 -0.19 -14.36 11.00
C LEU A 113 -1.59 -14.11 11.55
N SER A 114 -2.26 -13.05 11.11
CA SER A 114 -3.64 -12.77 11.50
C SER A 114 -4.58 -13.90 11.10
N LEU A 115 -4.44 -14.43 9.89
CA LEU A 115 -5.26 -15.55 9.41
C LEU A 115 -4.97 -16.84 10.17
N ILE A 116 -3.68 -17.16 10.40
CA ILE A 116 -3.28 -18.33 11.20
C ILE A 116 -3.90 -18.28 12.59
N VAL A 117 -3.85 -17.13 13.28
CA VAL A 117 -4.45 -16.98 14.61
C VAL A 117 -5.95 -17.27 14.58
N ILE A 118 -6.67 -16.75 13.58
CA ILE A 118 -8.12 -16.99 13.41
C ILE A 118 -8.40 -18.48 13.16
N PHE A 119 -7.66 -19.12 12.26
CA PHE A 119 -7.88 -20.54 11.95
C PHE A 119 -7.46 -21.48 13.08
N GLN A 120 -6.37 -21.15 13.78
CA GLN A 120 -5.95 -21.90 14.96
C GLN A 120 -6.98 -21.78 16.08
N PHE A 121 -7.55 -20.57 16.25
CA PHE A 121 -8.72 -20.42 17.09
C PHE A 121 -9.85 -21.32 16.62
N ILE A 122 -10.19 -21.39 15.33
CA ILE A 122 -11.28 -22.24 14.85
C ILE A 122 -11.03 -23.74 15.12
N LEU A 123 -9.81 -24.21 14.91
CA LEU A 123 -9.49 -25.64 14.84
C LEU A 123 -8.98 -26.24 16.15
N THR A 124 -8.10 -25.52 16.84
CA THR A 124 -7.28 -26.08 17.91
C THR A 124 -7.73 -25.61 19.28
N PHE A 125 -8.27 -24.40 19.39
CA PHE A 125 -8.70 -23.87 20.69
C PHE A 125 -9.92 -24.60 21.22
N TYR A 126 -9.94 -24.84 22.53
CA TYR A 126 -11.07 -25.43 23.24
C TYR A 126 -12.40 -24.83 22.77
N THR A 127 -13.36 -25.71 22.46
CA THR A 127 -14.70 -25.33 22.00
C THR A 127 -15.72 -25.57 23.09
N PHE A 128 -16.64 -24.63 23.28
CA PHE A 128 -17.69 -24.78 24.28
C PHE A 128 -18.87 -25.60 23.72
N ASN A 129 -19.91 -25.80 24.53
CA ASN A 129 -21.14 -26.40 24.03
C ASN A 129 -21.74 -25.56 22.88
N LEU A 130 -22.51 -26.24 22.02
CA LEU A 130 -23.05 -25.63 20.80
C LEU A 130 -23.87 -24.36 21.06
N PHE A 131 -24.66 -24.34 22.13
CA PHE A 131 -25.53 -23.21 22.46
C PHE A 131 -24.73 -21.96 22.85
N PHE A 132 -23.69 -22.13 23.67
CA PHE A 132 -22.81 -21.03 24.06
C PHE A 132 -22.03 -20.49 22.86
N GLU A 133 -21.42 -21.36 22.06
CA GLU A 133 -20.68 -20.95 20.84
C GLU A 133 -21.61 -20.22 19.86
N LEU A 134 -22.87 -20.67 19.70
CA LEU A 134 -23.84 -20.02 18.82
C LEU A 134 -24.12 -18.58 19.25
N ILE A 135 -24.41 -18.36 20.53
CA ILE A 135 -24.67 -17.01 21.06
C ILE A 135 -23.41 -16.15 20.93
N PHE A 136 -22.25 -16.67 21.34
CA PHE A 136 -21.00 -15.93 21.34
C PHE A 136 -20.61 -15.47 19.93
N ILE A 137 -20.56 -16.40 18.97
CA ILE A 137 -20.15 -16.10 17.59
C ILE A 137 -21.19 -15.18 16.93
N SER A 138 -22.49 -15.39 17.17
CA SER A 138 -23.54 -14.50 16.62
C SER A 138 -23.37 -13.06 17.08
N ILE A 139 -23.10 -12.82 18.38
CA ILE A 139 -22.89 -11.48 18.93
C ILE A 139 -21.61 -10.86 18.33
N VAL A 140 -20.51 -11.60 18.30
CA VAL A 140 -19.24 -11.11 17.74
C VAL A 140 -19.37 -10.80 16.24
N SER A 141 -20.04 -11.66 15.47
CA SER A 141 -20.32 -11.43 14.05
C SER A 141 -21.21 -10.21 13.84
N PHE A 142 -22.25 -10.03 14.64
CA PHE A 142 -23.13 -8.86 14.57
C PHE A 142 -22.36 -7.57 14.87
N LEU A 143 -21.57 -7.53 15.94
CA LEU A 143 -20.72 -6.37 16.28
C LEU A 143 -19.71 -6.06 15.17
N SER A 144 -19.10 -7.11 14.59
CA SER A 144 -18.15 -6.96 13.47
C SER A 144 -18.82 -6.38 12.23
N MET A 145 -20.04 -6.84 11.90
CA MET A 145 -20.83 -6.33 10.78
C MET A 145 -21.23 -4.86 11.01
N ALA A 146 -21.68 -4.53 12.23
CA ALA A 146 -22.02 -3.16 12.61
C ALA A 146 -20.83 -2.22 12.46
N LYS A 147 -19.63 -2.64 12.88
CA LYS A 147 -18.40 -1.88 12.72
C LYS A 147 -18.14 -1.49 11.26
N VAL A 148 -18.30 -2.44 10.32
CA VAL A 148 -18.10 -2.19 8.88
C VAL A 148 -19.06 -1.13 8.33
N VAL A 149 -20.28 -1.06 8.86
CA VAL A 149 -21.25 -0.02 8.47
C VAL A 149 -20.85 1.33 9.04
N ILE A 150 -20.46 1.39 10.31
CA ILE A 150 -20.14 2.62 11.04
C ILE A 150 -18.83 3.25 10.54
N ASP A 151 -17.84 2.43 10.16
CA ASP A 151 -16.60 2.89 9.51
C ASP A 151 -16.86 3.70 8.23
N LYS A 152 -18.01 3.50 7.55
CA LYS A 152 -18.38 4.30 6.36
C LYS A 152 -18.96 5.66 6.70
N GLU A 153 -19.48 5.85 7.91
CA GLU A 153 -20.11 7.09 8.37
C GLU A 153 -19.15 8.01 9.13
N ASP A 154 -17.86 7.65 9.20
CA ASP A 154 -16.74 8.44 9.77
C ASP A 154 -16.94 8.84 11.26
N THR A 155 -17.72 8.05 12.01
CA THR A 155 -18.03 8.30 13.43
C THR A 155 -17.02 7.64 14.37
N LYS A 156 -15.89 8.32 14.61
CA LYS A 156 -14.76 7.82 15.42
C LYS A 156 -15.14 7.31 16.82
N ALA A 157 -16.08 7.96 17.50
CA ALA A 157 -16.49 7.60 18.86
C ALA A 157 -17.24 6.26 18.92
N LEU A 158 -18.11 6.00 17.95
CA LEU A 158 -18.90 4.76 17.90
C LEU A 158 -18.03 3.56 17.50
N ASN A 159 -17.07 3.77 16.59
CA ASN A 159 -16.08 2.74 16.25
C ASN A 159 -15.23 2.34 17.46
N SER A 160 -14.78 3.31 18.24
CA SER A 160 -14.01 3.05 19.46
C SER A 160 -14.81 2.25 20.48
N PHE A 161 -16.11 2.52 20.62
CA PHE A 161 -16.99 1.76 21.52
C PHE A 161 -17.16 0.29 21.09
N ILE A 162 -17.39 0.04 19.80
CA ILE A 162 -17.48 -1.33 19.28
C ILE A 162 -16.15 -2.08 19.44
N ASP A 163 -15.02 -1.39 19.26
CA ASP A 163 -13.70 -1.98 19.49
C ASP A 163 -13.47 -2.40 20.94
N ILE A 164 -13.94 -1.61 21.90
CA ILE A 164 -13.91 -1.98 23.32
C ILE A 164 -14.77 -3.23 23.56
N LEU A 165 -16.00 -3.28 23.01
CA LEU A 165 -16.87 -4.44 23.16
C LEU A 165 -16.24 -5.70 22.56
N LEU A 166 -15.75 -5.64 21.31
CA LEU A 166 -15.07 -6.76 20.66
C LEU A 166 -13.84 -7.22 21.45
N SER A 167 -13.09 -6.27 22.05
CA SER A 167 -11.96 -6.58 22.91
C SER A 167 -12.39 -7.32 24.18
N ILE A 168 -13.47 -6.89 24.83
CA ILE A 168 -14.03 -7.57 26.01
C ILE A 168 -14.42 -9.01 25.66
N PHE A 169 -15.15 -9.23 24.55
CA PHE A 169 -15.49 -10.59 24.11
C PHE A 169 -14.25 -11.42 23.81
N GLY A 170 -13.23 -10.84 23.18
CA GLY A 170 -11.93 -11.48 22.96
C GLY A 170 -11.26 -11.90 24.26
N PHE A 171 -11.19 -11.01 25.26
CA PHE A 171 -10.60 -11.32 26.58
C PHE A 171 -11.40 -12.37 27.36
N ILE A 172 -12.73 -12.32 27.33
CA ILE A 172 -13.59 -13.35 27.92
C ILE A 172 -13.25 -14.71 27.32
N LEU A 173 -13.14 -14.79 26.00
CA LEU A 173 -12.81 -16.03 25.33
C LEU A 173 -11.41 -16.55 25.70
N ILE A 174 -10.41 -15.68 25.72
CA ILE A 174 -9.04 -16.04 26.13
C ILE A 174 -9.04 -16.55 27.58
N PHE A 175 -9.75 -15.89 28.48
CA PHE A 175 -9.82 -16.29 29.88
C PHE A 175 -10.50 -17.67 30.05
N LEU A 176 -11.66 -17.86 29.40
CA LEU A 176 -12.39 -19.13 29.48
C LEU A 176 -11.61 -20.29 28.87
N THR A 177 -10.98 -20.08 27.71
CA THR A 177 -10.12 -21.10 27.08
C THR A 177 -8.90 -21.40 27.93
N ALA A 178 -8.22 -20.39 28.48
CA ALA A 178 -7.08 -20.59 29.38
C ALA A 178 -7.45 -21.38 30.64
N LYS A 179 -8.63 -21.13 31.23
CA LYS A 179 -9.14 -21.88 32.37
C LYS A 179 -9.31 -23.37 32.04
N GLU A 180 -9.93 -23.69 30.90
CA GLU A 180 -10.11 -25.08 30.46
C GLU A 180 -8.77 -25.75 30.14
N TYR A 181 -7.82 -25.02 29.54
CA TYR A 181 -6.47 -25.53 29.28
C TYR A 181 -5.69 -25.85 30.55
N LEU A 182 -5.80 -25.04 31.60
CA LEU A 182 -5.15 -25.32 32.89
C LEU A 182 -5.75 -26.56 33.56
N ASN A 183 -7.05 -26.80 33.39
CA ASN A 183 -7.72 -27.96 33.96
C ASN A 183 -7.43 -29.27 33.19
N ASN A 184 -7.24 -29.18 31.87
CA ASN A 184 -7.06 -30.34 30.97
C ASN A 184 -5.71 -30.34 30.24
N PHE A 185 -4.63 -29.91 30.92
CA PHE A 185 -3.31 -29.68 30.30
C PHE A 185 -2.73 -30.91 29.58
N ASN A 186 -3.01 -32.12 30.08
CA ASN A 186 -2.50 -33.36 29.51
C ASN A 186 -3.04 -33.64 28.10
N GLU A 187 -4.25 -33.17 27.76
CA GLU A 187 -4.80 -33.30 26.41
C GLU A 187 -4.11 -32.35 25.42
N PHE A 188 -3.64 -31.20 25.90
CA PHE A 188 -2.93 -30.19 25.10
C PHE A 188 -1.44 -30.49 24.93
N ALA A 189 -0.79 -31.11 25.91
CA ALA A 189 0.62 -31.48 25.87
C ALA A 189 0.92 -32.69 24.95
N ASN A 190 0.11 -32.89 23.91
CA ASN A 190 0.25 -33.98 22.94
C ASN A 190 1.05 -33.51 21.70
N SER A 191 1.85 -34.41 21.14
CA SER A 191 2.54 -34.26 19.86
C SER A 191 1.63 -33.77 18.72
N LYS A 192 0.35 -34.16 18.68
CA LYS A 192 -0.63 -33.69 17.68
C LYS A 192 -0.79 -32.17 17.68
N THR A 193 -0.90 -31.58 18.86
CA THR A 193 -1.03 -30.13 19.02
C THR A 193 0.22 -29.40 18.53
N LEU A 194 1.41 -29.96 18.73
CA LEU A 194 2.63 -29.38 18.16
C LEU A 194 2.59 -29.33 16.63
N TYR A 195 2.10 -30.39 15.97
CA TYR A 195 1.92 -30.39 14.52
C TYR A 195 0.83 -29.41 14.07
N ASP A 196 -0.26 -29.26 14.84
CA ASP A 196 -1.34 -28.30 14.55
C ASP A 196 -0.83 -26.86 14.47
N PHE A 197 0.16 -26.49 15.30
CA PHE A 197 0.80 -25.18 15.20
C PHE A 197 1.90 -25.15 14.12
N PHE A 198 2.72 -26.21 14.05
CA PHE A 198 3.89 -26.23 13.18
C PHE A 198 3.53 -26.18 11.69
N VAL A 199 2.58 -27.03 11.24
CA VAL A 199 2.29 -27.20 9.80
C VAL A 199 1.77 -25.89 9.18
N PRO A 200 0.75 -25.20 9.72
CA PRO A 200 0.28 -23.94 9.16
C PRO A 200 1.34 -22.82 9.22
N THR A 201 2.15 -22.77 10.28
CA THR A 201 3.24 -21.80 10.40
C THR A 201 4.32 -22.05 9.35
N PHE A 202 4.76 -23.30 9.18
CA PHE A 202 5.74 -23.69 8.18
C PHE A 202 5.25 -23.35 6.76
N LEU A 203 4.02 -23.76 6.42
CA LEU A 203 3.44 -23.45 5.11
C LEU A 203 3.35 -21.95 4.86
N SER A 204 3.02 -21.15 5.89
CA SER A 204 2.95 -19.68 5.78
C SER A 204 4.31 -19.04 5.52
N ILE A 205 5.37 -19.48 6.21
CA ILE A 205 6.73 -19.01 5.95
C ILE A 205 7.14 -19.36 4.52
N MET A 206 6.86 -20.60 4.10
CA MET A 206 7.17 -21.08 2.76
C MET A 206 6.27 -20.48 1.67
N ALA A 207 5.16 -19.84 2.02
CA ALA A 207 4.32 -19.10 1.07
C ALA A 207 4.89 -17.72 0.72
N ILE A 208 5.79 -17.16 1.53
CA ILE A 208 6.35 -15.81 1.29
C ILE A 208 7.08 -15.72 -0.05
N PRO A 209 7.97 -16.66 -0.43
CA PRO A 209 8.59 -16.66 -1.76
C PRO A 209 7.56 -16.71 -2.90
N TYR A 210 6.50 -17.51 -2.76
CA TYR A 210 5.41 -17.56 -3.73
C TYR A 210 4.73 -16.19 -3.87
N PHE A 211 4.32 -15.57 -2.75
CA PHE A 211 3.65 -14.27 -2.78
C PHE A 211 4.56 -13.17 -3.35
N TYR A 212 5.85 -13.21 -3.06
CA TYR A 212 6.82 -12.30 -3.65
C TYR A 212 6.79 -12.36 -5.19
N LEU A 213 6.85 -13.57 -5.76
CA LEU A 213 6.78 -13.76 -7.20
C LEU A 213 5.42 -13.35 -7.77
N PHE A 214 4.33 -13.74 -7.12
CA PHE A 214 2.97 -13.38 -7.53
C PHE A 214 2.80 -11.85 -7.65
N PHE A 215 3.11 -11.11 -6.60
CA PHE A 215 2.96 -9.64 -6.62
C PHE A 215 3.96 -8.95 -7.56
N THR A 216 5.12 -9.54 -7.80
CA THR A 216 6.06 -9.07 -8.84
C THR A 216 5.41 -9.16 -10.22
N ILE A 217 4.78 -10.30 -10.54
CA ILE A 217 4.05 -10.50 -11.80
C ILE A 217 2.88 -9.51 -11.90
N VAL A 218 2.07 -9.35 -10.83
CA VAL A 218 0.95 -8.39 -10.80
C VAL A 218 1.43 -6.95 -11.07
N THR A 219 2.55 -6.55 -10.47
CA THR A 219 3.13 -5.22 -10.68
C THR A 219 3.58 -5.03 -12.13
N TYR A 220 4.14 -6.07 -12.75
CA TYR A 220 4.53 -6.06 -14.16
C TYR A 220 3.33 -5.96 -15.09
N GLU A 221 2.29 -6.77 -14.87
CA GLU A 221 1.06 -6.72 -15.66
C GLU A 221 0.39 -5.35 -15.58
N SER A 222 0.30 -4.77 -14.38
CA SER A 222 -0.21 -3.40 -14.19
C SER A 222 0.65 -2.38 -14.94
N SER A 223 1.97 -2.50 -14.83
CA SER A 223 2.93 -1.61 -15.50
C SER A 223 2.92 -1.74 -17.02
N PHE A 224 2.50 -2.87 -17.57
CA PHE A 224 2.33 -3.04 -19.01
C PHE A 224 1.21 -2.16 -19.58
N VAL A 225 0.24 -1.73 -18.77
CA VAL A 225 -0.78 -0.78 -19.19
C VAL A 225 -0.14 0.56 -19.58
N SER A 226 0.75 1.09 -18.73
CA SER A 226 1.51 2.31 -19.00
C SER A 226 2.39 2.17 -20.24
N LEU A 227 3.02 1.00 -20.44
CA LEU A 227 3.79 0.73 -21.65
C LEU A 227 2.92 0.68 -22.92
N ASN A 228 1.75 0.05 -22.86
CA ASN A 228 0.80 0.02 -24.00
C ASN A 228 0.32 1.43 -24.36
N TYR A 229 0.20 2.32 -23.37
CA TYR A 229 -0.16 3.71 -23.62
C TYR A 229 0.97 4.47 -24.32
N ALA A 230 2.20 4.35 -23.81
CA ALA A 230 3.36 5.01 -24.36
C ALA A 230 3.71 4.48 -25.77
N VAL A 231 3.90 3.18 -25.91
CA VAL A 231 4.42 2.57 -27.15
C VAL A 231 3.29 2.02 -28.01
N LYS A 232 3.04 2.65 -29.16
CA LYS A 232 1.99 2.23 -30.11
C LYS A 232 2.42 1.05 -31.01
N ASP A 233 3.69 0.99 -31.42
CA ASP A 233 4.19 -0.11 -32.24
C ASP A 233 4.28 -1.41 -31.43
N LYS A 234 3.62 -2.47 -31.91
CA LYS A 234 3.58 -3.80 -31.28
C LYS A 234 4.95 -4.44 -31.13
N ASN A 235 5.84 -4.31 -32.11
CA ASN A 235 7.17 -4.92 -32.07
C ASN A 235 8.07 -4.21 -31.06
N LEU A 236 8.00 -2.88 -31.05
CA LEU A 236 8.75 -2.06 -30.12
C LEU A 236 8.22 -2.20 -28.68
N LEU A 237 6.91 -2.38 -28.51
CA LEU A 237 6.27 -2.67 -27.22
C LEU A 237 6.74 -4.01 -26.65
N ARG A 238 6.78 -5.07 -27.47
CA ARG A 238 7.32 -6.38 -27.06
C ARG A 238 8.78 -6.26 -26.64
N TYR A 239 9.58 -5.53 -27.41
CA TYR A 239 10.98 -5.25 -27.07
C TYR A 239 11.09 -4.50 -25.74
N ALA A 240 10.28 -3.46 -25.52
CA ALA A 240 10.25 -2.70 -24.27
C ALA A 240 9.92 -3.59 -23.07
N LYS A 241 8.85 -4.40 -23.16
CA LYS A 241 8.45 -5.34 -22.09
C LYS A 241 9.58 -6.29 -21.72
N LEU A 242 10.14 -7.00 -22.71
CA LEU A 242 11.22 -7.96 -22.47
C LEU A 242 12.47 -7.28 -21.91
N LYS A 243 12.91 -6.16 -22.51
CA LYS A 243 14.10 -5.44 -22.02
C LYS A 243 13.91 -4.89 -20.62
N GLY A 244 12.74 -4.36 -20.29
CA GLY A 244 12.42 -3.92 -18.93
C GLY A 244 12.48 -5.08 -17.93
N ILE A 245 11.85 -6.21 -18.25
CA ILE A 245 11.83 -7.41 -17.39
C ILE A 245 13.26 -7.87 -17.11
N PHE A 246 14.10 -8.04 -18.14
CA PHE A 246 15.49 -8.46 -17.95
C PHE A 246 16.33 -7.40 -17.23
N ALA A 247 16.03 -6.11 -17.41
CA ALA A 247 16.80 -5.05 -16.80
C ALA A 247 16.54 -4.88 -15.30
N PHE A 248 15.30 -5.10 -14.85
CA PHE A 248 14.86 -4.89 -13.47
C PHE A 248 14.64 -6.21 -12.69
N ASN A 249 14.42 -7.33 -13.37
CA ASN A 249 14.27 -8.68 -12.80
C ASN A 249 13.24 -8.76 -11.65
N PHE A 250 13.67 -8.84 -10.39
CA PHE A 250 12.75 -8.85 -9.24
C PHE A 250 12.51 -7.46 -8.62
N ASP A 251 13.14 -6.41 -9.15
CA ASP A 251 12.91 -5.02 -8.74
C ASP A 251 11.66 -4.45 -9.42
N SER A 252 10.50 -4.92 -8.97
CA SER A 252 9.20 -4.53 -9.51
C SER A 252 8.90 -3.04 -9.37
N LYS A 253 9.41 -2.41 -8.30
CA LYS A 253 9.26 -0.97 -8.05
C LYS A 253 9.99 -0.14 -9.10
N SER A 254 11.22 -0.51 -9.43
CA SER A 254 11.98 0.18 -10.47
C SER A 254 11.39 -0.03 -11.85
N PHE A 255 10.90 -1.23 -12.16
CA PHE A 255 10.17 -1.49 -13.40
C PHE A 255 8.93 -0.60 -13.51
N GLN A 256 8.13 -0.52 -12.44
CA GLN A 256 6.93 0.32 -12.40
C GLN A 256 7.30 1.79 -12.60
N LYS A 257 8.30 2.29 -11.89
CA LYS A 257 8.76 3.68 -12.07
C LYS A 257 9.24 3.94 -13.49
N TRP A 258 9.97 2.99 -14.08
CA TRP A 258 10.44 3.07 -15.46
C TRP A 258 9.28 3.10 -16.46
N SER A 259 8.30 2.20 -16.33
CA SER A 259 7.16 2.13 -17.26
C SER A 259 6.33 3.41 -17.28
N HIS A 260 6.16 4.03 -16.12
CA HIS A 260 5.47 5.31 -15.99
C HIS A 260 6.27 6.46 -16.56
N ASN A 261 7.61 6.42 -16.59
CA ASN A 261 8.40 7.51 -17.16
C ASN A 261 8.60 7.38 -18.67
N LEU A 262 8.33 6.21 -19.26
CA LEU A 262 8.64 5.95 -20.67
C LEU A 262 7.89 6.87 -21.64
N PHE A 263 6.68 7.33 -21.30
CA PHE A 263 5.91 8.26 -22.16
C PHE A 263 6.63 9.60 -22.40
N SER A 264 7.56 9.99 -21.51
CA SER A 264 8.30 11.25 -21.65
C SER A 264 9.42 11.19 -22.69
N TYR A 265 9.76 9.99 -23.19
CA TYR A 265 10.84 9.77 -24.15
C TYR A 265 10.31 9.70 -25.58
N ASP A 266 11.12 10.14 -26.53
CA ASP A 266 10.90 9.87 -27.94
C ASP A 266 11.15 8.39 -28.21
N ILE A 267 10.09 7.64 -28.49
CA ILE A 267 10.08 6.19 -28.40
C ILE A 267 10.88 5.55 -29.55
N SER A 268 11.99 4.91 -29.20
CA SER A 268 12.88 4.17 -30.08
C SER A 268 13.59 3.05 -29.31
N LYS A 269 14.27 2.13 -30.00
CA LYS A 269 15.03 1.06 -29.31
C LYS A 269 16.14 1.61 -28.42
N ASP A 270 16.80 2.71 -28.82
CA ASP A 270 17.90 3.29 -28.07
C ASP A 270 17.42 4.20 -26.94
N SER A 271 16.31 4.91 -27.13
CA SER A 271 15.69 5.66 -26.03
C SER A 271 15.12 4.73 -24.94
N ILE A 272 14.62 3.55 -25.30
CA ILE A 272 14.25 2.51 -24.32
C ILE A 272 15.48 2.10 -23.49
N LYS A 273 16.62 1.83 -24.11
CA LYS A 273 17.85 1.49 -23.37
C LYS A 273 18.27 2.65 -22.46
N LYS A 274 18.26 3.88 -22.97
CA LYS A 274 18.59 5.10 -22.21
C LYS A 274 17.65 5.27 -21.02
N SER A 275 16.34 5.14 -21.21
CA SER A 275 15.36 5.29 -20.12
C SER A 275 15.55 4.27 -19.00
N ILE A 276 15.98 3.03 -19.32
CA ILE A 276 16.35 2.03 -18.32
C ILE A 276 17.61 2.47 -17.56
N GLN A 277 18.62 2.94 -18.28
CA GLN A 277 19.87 3.44 -17.67
C GLN A 277 19.59 4.63 -16.74
N ASP A 278 18.74 5.56 -17.14
CA ASP A 278 18.38 6.74 -16.34
C ASP A 278 17.72 6.33 -15.01
N ILE A 279 16.84 5.33 -15.01
CA ILE A 279 16.23 4.80 -13.78
C ILE A 279 17.25 4.08 -12.91
N LYS A 280 18.14 3.26 -13.51
CA LYS A 280 19.22 2.60 -12.75
C LYS A 280 20.15 3.63 -12.12
N LYS A 281 20.50 4.68 -12.84
CA LYS A 281 21.30 5.80 -12.36
C LYS A 281 20.61 6.53 -11.21
N LEU A 282 19.32 6.85 -11.36
CA LEU A 282 18.54 7.45 -10.27
C LEU A 282 18.51 6.58 -9.01
N ASN A 283 18.42 5.25 -9.15
CA ASN A 283 18.50 4.33 -8.02
C ASN A 283 19.89 4.29 -7.38
N GLN A 284 20.96 4.43 -8.16
CA GLN A 284 22.32 4.54 -7.65
C GLN A 284 22.52 5.84 -6.86
N LEU A 285 22.04 6.98 -7.39
CA LEU A 285 22.05 8.27 -6.70
C LEU A 285 21.29 8.24 -5.37
N LYS A 286 20.18 7.49 -5.31
CA LYS A 286 19.44 7.30 -4.06
C LYS A 286 20.24 6.55 -2.99
N LYS A 287 21.09 5.59 -3.41
CA LYS A 287 21.89 4.76 -2.51
C LYS A 287 23.20 5.44 -2.09
N ASN A 288 23.78 6.26 -2.97
CA ASN A 288 25.04 6.94 -2.73
C ASN A 288 24.85 8.46 -2.86
N ILE A 289 24.58 9.10 -1.72
CA ILE A 289 24.40 10.55 -1.65
C ILE A 289 25.78 11.20 -1.60
N TYR A 290 26.00 12.20 -2.45
CA TYR A 290 27.22 13.00 -2.49
C TYR A 290 26.89 14.48 -2.66
N GLU A 291 27.83 15.35 -2.33
CA GLU A 291 27.70 16.79 -2.55
C GLU A 291 27.96 17.12 -4.03
N VAL A 292 27.01 17.85 -4.63
CA VAL A 292 27.14 18.42 -5.97
C VAL A 292 27.74 19.82 -5.82
N ASP A 293 28.66 20.19 -6.71
CA ASP A 293 29.14 21.57 -6.80
C ASP A 293 27.95 22.52 -6.93
N ILE A 294 27.83 23.46 -6.00
CA ILE A 294 26.73 24.40 -5.92
C ILE A 294 26.53 25.18 -7.21
N LYS A 295 27.60 25.43 -7.99
CA LYS A 295 27.51 26.07 -9.31
C LYS A 295 26.67 25.25 -10.29
N LYS A 296 26.75 23.92 -10.24
CA LYS A 296 25.90 23.01 -11.02
C LYS A 296 24.51 22.87 -10.42
N GLY A 297 24.42 22.89 -9.09
CA GLY A 297 23.16 22.81 -8.35
C GLY A 297 23.22 21.85 -7.18
N TRP A 298 22.16 21.09 -6.95
CA TRP A 298 21.98 20.24 -5.76
C TRP A 298 21.78 18.78 -6.12
N HIS A 299 22.15 17.89 -5.20
CA HIS A 299 21.81 16.48 -5.34
C HIS A 299 20.28 16.29 -5.27
N PRO A 300 19.62 15.56 -6.20
CA PRO A 300 18.16 15.53 -6.29
C PRO A 300 17.47 15.06 -5.01
N PHE A 301 18.01 14.02 -4.36
CA PHE A 301 17.41 13.47 -3.14
C PHE A 301 17.65 14.35 -1.90
N ILE A 302 18.68 15.20 -1.90
CA ILE A 302 18.87 16.20 -0.85
C ILE A 302 17.84 17.31 -1.07
N ALA A 303 17.72 17.80 -2.30
CA ALA A 303 16.76 18.85 -2.66
C ALA A 303 15.32 18.47 -2.34
N ASN A 304 14.93 17.21 -2.56
CA ASN A 304 13.59 16.69 -2.19
C ASN A 304 13.21 16.92 -0.72
N SER A 305 14.21 16.96 0.17
CA SER A 305 14.04 17.02 1.63
C SER A 305 14.19 18.42 2.23
N PHE A 306 14.50 19.45 1.44
CA PHE A 306 14.74 20.79 1.97
C PHE A 306 13.57 21.33 2.81
N LEU A 307 12.31 21.00 2.49
CA LEU A 307 11.14 21.54 3.21
C LEU A 307 10.37 20.47 4.00
N ILE A 308 11.01 19.35 4.33
CA ILE A 308 10.37 18.25 5.05
C ILE A 308 9.83 18.67 6.43
N ASP A 309 10.56 19.54 7.15
CA ASP A 309 10.15 20.05 8.47
C ASP A 309 8.88 20.92 8.41
N SER A 310 8.58 21.48 7.24
CA SER A 310 7.35 22.25 6.97
C SER A 310 6.22 21.36 6.46
N ASN A 311 6.34 20.03 6.55
CA ASN A 311 5.43 19.04 5.95
C ASN A 311 5.28 19.18 4.42
N VAL A 312 6.32 19.65 3.73
CA VAL A 312 6.37 19.79 2.27
C VAL A 312 7.50 18.93 1.72
N GLU A 313 7.16 17.74 1.24
CA GLU A 313 8.11 16.72 0.80
C GLU A 313 7.89 16.34 -0.66
N ILE A 314 8.98 16.25 -1.43
CA ILE A 314 8.96 15.68 -2.77
C ILE A 314 9.25 14.18 -2.72
N LYS A 315 8.21 13.38 -2.96
CA LYS A 315 8.32 11.91 -2.93
C LYS A 315 8.92 11.32 -4.19
N ASP A 316 8.68 11.96 -5.34
CA ASP A 316 9.08 11.44 -6.65
C ASP A 316 9.81 12.49 -7.48
N TYR A 317 11.04 12.13 -7.87
CA TYR A 317 11.79 12.78 -8.94
C TYR A 317 11.67 11.96 -10.21
N ARG A 318 11.11 12.55 -11.27
CA ARG A 318 10.74 11.89 -12.53
C ARG A 318 11.12 12.71 -13.74
N ARG A 319 11.27 12.04 -14.88
CA ARG A 319 11.54 12.72 -16.15
C ARG A 319 10.27 13.39 -16.68
N SER A 320 10.40 14.63 -17.10
CA SER A 320 9.43 15.41 -17.85
C SER A 320 9.86 15.50 -19.32
N TYR A 321 9.11 16.21 -20.16
CA TYR A 321 9.45 16.42 -21.56
C TYR A 321 10.80 17.16 -21.72
N SER A 322 11.42 17.01 -22.89
CA SER A 322 12.65 17.73 -23.26
C SER A 322 13.87 17.43 -22.37
N ASP A 323 13.98 16.19 -21.87
CA ASP A 323 15.13 15.75 -21.06
C ASP A 323 15.31 16.51 -19.75
N THR A 324 14.22 17.08 -19.24
CA THR A 324 14.17 17.70 -17.92
C THR A 324 13.70 16.69 -16.89
N TRP A 325 14.25 16.76 -15.68
CA TRP A 325 13.81 15.96 -14.54
C TRP A 325 13.22 16.89 -13.50
N SER A 326 12.07 16.53 -12.95
CA SER A 326 11.38 17.36 -11.98
C SER A 326 10.73 16.53 -10.88
N GLY A 327 10.50 17.19 -9.76
CA GLY A 327 9.74 16.67 -8.63
C GLY A 327 8.81 17.75 -8.11
N THR A 328 7.65 17.35 -7.60
CA THR A 328 6.64 18.25 -7.02
C THR A 328 6.20 17.68 -5.69
N SER A 329 6.07 18.54 -4.69
CA SER A 329 5.67 18.15 -3.35
C SER A 329 4.18 17.89 -3.24
N ASN A 330 3.74 17.41 -2.08
CA ASN A 330 2.36 17.58 -1.65
C ASN A 330 1.99 19.08 -1.55
N TYR A 331 0.70 19.36 -1.67
CA TYR A 331 0.14 20.69 -1.48
C TYR A 331 -0.18 20.91 0.01
N LEU A 332 0.44 21.91 0.61
CA LEU A 332 0.12 22.36 1.97
C LEU A 332 -1.05 23.34 1.88
N ARG A 333 -2.27 22.86 2.19
CA ARG A 333 -3.50 23.64 2.10
C ARG A 333 -3.74 24.45 3.37
N ILE A 334 -4.11 25.71 3.20
CA ILE A 334 -4.47 26.63 4.29
C ILE A 334 -5.93 27.01 4.07
N SER A 335 -6.83 26.17 4.62
CA SER A 335 -8.27 26.25 4.33
C SER A 335 -8.91 27.58 4.72
N GLU A 336 -8.42 28.20 5.80
CA GLU A 336 -8.92 29.48 6.31
C GLU A 336 -8.74 30.65 5.32
N GLU A 337 -7.71 30.58 4.48
CA GLU A 337 -7.31 31.64 3.55
C GLU A 337 -7.45 31.22 2.08
N PHE A 338 -8.10 30.07 1.81
CA PHE A 338 -8.29 29.52 0.47
C PHE A 338 -7.00 29.53 -0.36
N SER A 339 -5.91 29.08 0.25
CA SER A 339 -4.58 29.07 -0.35
C SER A 339 -3.90 27.72 -0.23
N HIS A 340 -2.85 27.53 -1.01
CA HIS A 340 -1.96 26.40 -0.85
C HIS A 340 -0.52 26.75 -1.25
N ILE A 341 0.43 26.06 -0.62
CA ILE A 341 1.85 26.15 -0.92
C ILE A 341 2.33 24.80 -1.46
N PHE A 342 3.19 24.83 -2.48
CA PHE A 342 3.88 23.63 -2.94
C PHE A 342 5.29 23.96 -3.45
N TYR A 343 6.14 22.96 -3.41
CA TYR A 343 7.54 23.02 -3.77
C TYR A 343 7.80 22.17 -5.01
N ARG A 344 8.60 22.69 -5.93
CA ARG A 344 9.01 22.04 -7.17
C ARG A 344 10.50 22.16 -7.34
N ILE A 345 11.10 21.11 -7.89
CA ILE A 345 12.50 21.10 -8.31
C ILE A 345 12.59 20.70 -9.76
N GLU A 346 13.58 21.24 -10.48
CA GLU A 346 13.88 20.88 -11.86
C GLU A 346 15.39 20.76 -12.11
N GLY A 347 15.76 19.91 -13.07
CA GLY A 347 17.15 19.71 -13.47
C GLY A 347 17.35 18.51 -14.37
N LYS A 348 18.39 17.73 -14.08
CA LYS A 348 18.81 16.51 -14.79
C LYS A 348 18.81 15.33 -13.82
N VAL A 349 19.01 14.12 -14.35
CA VAL A 349 19.07 12.88 -13.53
C VAL A 349 20.01 13.04 -12.32
N GLU A 350 21.17 13.68 -12.53
CA GLU A 350 22.27 13.78 -11.56
C GLU A 350 22.19 14.97 -10.61
N TYR A 351 21.52 16.05 -11.03
CA TYR A 351 21.53 17.30 -10.29
C TYR A 351 20.28 18.12 -10.58
N VAL A 352 19.83 18.84 -9.57
CA VAL A 352 18.77 19.83 -9.62
C VAL A 352 19.41 21.19 -9.77
N ASN A 353 18.97 22.00 -10.74
CA ASN A 353 19.50 23.35 -10.98
C ASN A 353 18.41 24.42 -10.89
N LYS A 354 17.23 24.05 -10.40
CA LYS A 354 16.13 24.98 -10.16
C LYS A 354 15.32 24.49 -8.97
N LEU A 355 15.17 25.35 -7.97
CA LEU A 355 14.29 25.17 -6.82
C LEU A 355 13.19 26.22 -6.92
N GLU A 356 11.93 25.84 -6.77
CA GLU A 356 10.78 26.72 -6.99
C GLU A 356 9.74 26.47 -5.91
N LEU A 357 9.44 27.48 -5.09
CA LEU A 357 8.37 27.46 -4.10
C LEU A 357 7.25 28.37 -4.57
N GLN A 358 6.01 27.87 -4.51
CA GLN A 358 4.85 28.60 -5.00
C GLN A 358 3.79 28.72 -3.91
N LEU A 359 3.25 29.92 -3.75
CA LEU A 359 2.04 30.21 -2.99
C LEU A 359 0.93 30.58 -3.97
N PHE A 360 -0.22 29.94 -3.86
CA PHE A 360 -1.37 30.17 -4.71
C PHE A 360 -2.62 30.45 -3.87
N PHE A 361 -3.36 31.48 -4.24
CA PHE A 361 -4.68 31.82 -3.70
C PHE A 361 -5.75 31.56 -4.76
N TYR A 362 -6.79 30.80 -4.40
CA TYR A 362 -7.94 30.58 -5.30
C TYR A 362 -8.78 31.84 -5.50
N LYS A 363 -8.85 32.67 -4.46
CA LYS A 363 -9.50 33.99 -4.47
C LYS A 363 -8.73 34.88 -3.49
N LYS A 364 -8.04 35.91 -4.00
CA LYS A 364 -7.28 36.83 -3.14
C LYS A 364 -8.25 37.78 -2.43
N ASP A 365 -8.68 37.43 -1.23
CA ASP A 365 -9.40 38.35 -0.34
C ASP A 365 -8.36 39.10 0.52
N LYS A 366 -8.25 40.42 0.34
CA LYS A 366 -7.17 41.23 0.96
C LYS A 366 -7.18 41.19 2.50
N LEU A 367 -8.29 40.80 3.12
CA LEU A 367 -8.49 40.86 4.56
C LEU A 367 -7.97 39.62 5.31
N LYS A 368 -7.58 38.53 4.62
CA LYS A 368 -7.17 37.25 5.26
C LYS A 368 -6.08 36.52 4.46
N ILE A 369 -4.85 37.06 4.46
CA ILE A 369 -3.70 36.47 3.73
C ILE A 369 -2.44 36.30 4.58
N GLU A 370 -2.43 36.83 5.81
CA GLU A 370 -1.21 36.98 6.61
C GLU A 370 -0.58 35.62 6.97
N LYS A 371 -1.40 34.62 7.30
CA LYS A 371 -0.90 33.30 7.68
C LYS A 371 -0.18 32.60 6.53
N SER A 372 -0.76 32.66 5.33
CA SER A 372 -0.20 32.08 4.11
C SER A 372 1.10 32.76 3.71
N TYR A 373 1.15 34.09 3.75
CA TYR A 373 2.37 34.84 3.42
C TYR A 373 3.48 34.59 4.45
N ASN A 374 3.18 34.67 5.75
CA ASN A 374 4.18 34.41 6.78
C ASN A 374 4.76 33.00 6.66
N LEU A 375 3.91 32.00 6.43
CA LEU A 375 4.36 30.61 6.22
C LEU A 375 5.21 30.48 4.96
N PHE A 376 4.79 31.09 3.84
CA PHE A 376 5.51 31.05 2.58
C PHE A 376 6.89 31.74 2.68
N VAL A 377 6.97 32.90 3.32
CA VAL A 377 8.22 33.64 3.54
C VAL A 377 9.17 32.84 4.43
N ASN A 378 8.68 32.26 5.52
CA ASN A 378 9.49 31.38 6.38
C ASN A 378 10.04 30.19 5.58
N MET A 379 9.22 29.56 4.75
CA MET A 379 9.66 28.47 3.88
C MET A 379 10.65 28.92 2.80
N CYS A 380 10.54 30.14 2.26
CA CYS A 380 11.54 30.70 1.34
C CYS A 380 12.90 30.89 2.05
N ASN A 381 12.87 31.35 3.30
CA ASN A 381 14.08 31.49 4.12
C ASN A 381 14.69 30.12 4.45
N ASP A 382 13.89 29.16 4.91
CA ASP A 382 14.34 27.79 5.18
C ASP A 382 14.94 27.12 3.94
N LEU A 383 14.31 27.31 2.78
CA LEU A 383 14.82 26.83 1.50
C LEU A 383 16.19 27.45 1.18
N THR A 384 16.36 28.75 1.41
CA THR A 384 17.64 29.45 1.16
C THR A 384 18.73 28.97 2.12
N ILE A 385 18.41 28.82 3.41
CA ILE A 385 19.35 28.33 4.43
C ILE A 385 19.76 26.89 4.11
N LYS A 386 18.82 26.00 3.79
CA LYS A 386 19.14 24.59 3.54
C LYS A 386 19.82 24.36 2.20
N SER A 387 19.50 25.15 1.18
CA SER A 387 20.09 25.00 -0.16
C SER A 387 21.44 25.72 -0.30
N LEU A 388 21.63 26.87 0.37
CA LEU A 388 22.79 27.74 0.17
C LEU A 388 23.59 28.03 1.44
N LYS A 389 23.12 27.59 2.61
CA LYS A 389 23.73 27.86 3.93
C LYS A 389 23.78 29.36 4.28
N ASN A 390 22.88 30.14 3.68
CA ASN A 390 22.79 31.59 3.85
C ASN A 390 21.32 32.01 4.08
N GLU A 391 21.13 33.15 4.75
CA GLU A 391 19.81 33.74 4.95
C GLU A 391 19.24 34.37 3.67
N LEU A 392 17.91 34.49 3.62
CA LEU A 392 17.19 35.15 2.55
C LEU A 392 17.59 36.64 2.47
N PRO A 393 18.06 37.14 1.31
CA PRO A 393 18.42 38.55 1.17
C PRO A 393 17.24 39.48 1.43
N LYS A 394 17.49 40.61 2.10
CA LYS A 394 16.45 41.60 2.46
C LYS A 394 15.67 42.12 1.25
N ASP A 395 16.34 42.34 0.11
CA ASP A 395 15.67 42.77 -1.13
C ASP A 395 14.64 41.73 -1.61
N VAL A 396 14.99 40.44 -1.51
CA VAL A 396 14.11 39.33 -1.89
C VAL A 396 12.94 39.24 -0.91
N LEU A 397 13.20 39.36 0.39
CA LEU A 397 12.15 39.42 1.42
C LEU A 397 11.15 40.55 1.14
N ASN A 398 11.65 41.75 0.83
CA ASN A 398 10.81 42.91 0.49
C ASN A 398 10.00 42.66 -0.78
N SER A 399 10.56 41.96 -1.77
CA SER A 399 9.87 41.57 -3.00
C SER A 399 8.85 40.45 -2.80
N LEU A 400 9.01 39.56 -1.81
CA LEU A 400 7.97 38.54 -1.51
C LEU A 400 6.75 39.16 -0.81
N ILE A 401 6.96 40.23 -0.05
CA ILE A 401 5.91 40.93 0.71
C ILE A 401 5.26 42.03 -0.13
N GLY A 402 6.06 42.77 -0.91
CA GLY A 402 5.56 43.75 -1.86
C GLY A 402 5.16 43.08 -3.18
N ASP A 403 4.09 43.53 -3.83
CA ASP A 403 3.63 43.02 -5.13
C ASP A 403 4.60 43.42 -6.29
N ASN A 404 5.91 43.21 -6.13
CA ASN A 404 6.96 43.63 -7.06
C ASN A 404 7.84 42.45 -7.45
N ASP A 405 7.96 42.21 -8.75
CA ASP A 405 8.85 41.18 -9.29
C ASP A 405 10.33 41.54 -9.08
N LEU A 406 11.14 40.52 -8.88
CA LEU A 406 12.59 40.68 -8.67
C LEU A 406 13.35 39.60 -9.43
N THR A 407 14.46 40.00 -10.04
CA THR A 407 15.43 39.08 -10.62
C THR A 407 16.83 39.59 -10.32
N LYS A 408 17.56 38.89 -9.46
CA LYS A 408 18.89 39.33 -9.02
C LYS A 408 19.76 38.15 -8.60
N GLU A 409 21.07 38.29 -8.75
CA GLU A 409 22.02 37.26 -8.38
C GLU A 409 22.47 37.43 -6.92
N TYR A 410 22.41 36.33 -6.17
CA TYR A 410 22.93 36.22 -4.81
C TYR A 410 23.61 34.87 -4.66
N TYR A 411 24.73 34.81 -3.94
CA TYR A 411 25.41 33.56 -3.62
C TYR A 411 25.73 32.67 -4.85
N ASN A 412 26.09 33.30 -5.99
CA ASN A 412 26.33 32.66 -7.29
C ASN A 412 25.11 31.93 -7.88
N LYS A 413 23.90 32.33 -7.47
CA LYS A 413 22.62 31.81 -7.92
C LYS A 413 21.70 32.93 -8.31
N LYS A 414 20.82 32.67 -9.28
CA LYS A 414 19.84 33.67 -9.73
C LYS A 414 18.54 33.46 -8.95
N PHE A 415 18.15 34.48 -8.20
CA PHE A 415 16.89 34.53 -7.46
C PHE A 415 15.86 35.24 -8.32
N VAL A 416 14.67 34.65 -8.43
CA VAL A 416 13.53 35.21 -9.16
C VAL A 416 12.30 35.17 -8.26
N VAL A 417 11.64 36.32 -8.11
CA VAL A 417 10.32 36.45 -7.50
C VAL A 417 9.37 36.96 -8.57
N SER A 418 8.26 36.27 -8.79
CA SER A 418 7.22 36.71 -9.73
C SER A 418 5.84 36.63 -9.13
N HIS A 419 5.04 37.66 -9.37
CA HIS A 419 3.65 37.78 -8.94
C HIS A 419 2.73 37.70 -10.16
N GLN A 420 1.77 36.79 -10.11
CA GLN A 420 0.82 36.58 -11.21
C GLN A 420 -0.60 36.74 -10.69
N SER A 421 -1.34 37.66 -11.31
CA SER A 421 -2.78 37.80 -11.12
C SER A 421 -3.53 37.22 -12.31
N PHE A 422 -4.60 36.48 -12.03
CA PHE A 422 -5.44 35.87 -13.06
C PHE A 422 -6.80 36.59 -13.12
N GLU A 423 -7.44 36.55 -14.29
CA GLU A 423 -8.78 37.13 -14.52
C GLU A 423 -9.83 36.61 -13.53
N THR A 424 -9.62 35.41 -13.00
CA THR A 424 -10.48 34.75 -12.02
C THR A 424 -10.32 35.25 -10.58
N SER A 425 -9.58 36.34 -10.35
CA SER A 425 -9.16 36.84 -9.02
C SER A 425 -8.23 35.90 -8.23
N ALA A 426 -7.76 34.83 -8.88
CA ALA A 426 -6.69 34.01 -8.35
C ALA A 426 -5.37 34.78 -8.42
N TYR A 427 -4.48 34.46 -7.49
CA TYR A 427 -3.20 35.14 -7.38
C TYR A 427 -2.12 34.17 -6.93
N GLN A 428 -0.92 34.33 -7.48
CA GLN A 428 0.18 33.41 -7.29
C GLN A 428 1.48 34.17 -7.07
N VAL A 429 2.25 33.74 -6.07
CA VAL A 429 3.63 34.19 -5.83
C VAL A 429 4.56 33.01 -6.06
N ILE A 430 5.60 33.22 -6.86
CA ILE A 430 6.59 32.19 -7.19
C ILE A 430 7.95 32.70 -6.77
N PHE A 431 8.64 31.92 -5.95
CA PHE A 431 10.02 32.13 -5.55
C PHE A 431 10.90 31.05 -6.17
N THR A 432 11.92 31.43 -6.95
CA THR A 432 12.80 30.51 -7.66
C THR A 432 14.27 30.80 -7.38
N ILE A 433 15.07 29.74 -7.21
CA ILE A 433 16.53 29.77 -7.15
C ILE A 433 17.07 28.90 -8.30
N HIS A 434 17.84 29.50 -9.22
CA HIS A 434 18.55 28.82 -10.31
C HIS A 434 20.03 28.64 -10.01
#